data_AF-A0A540ML69-F1
#
_entry.id   AF-A0A540ML69-F1
#
_cell.length_a   1.000
_cell.length_b   1.000
_cell.length_c   1.000
_cell.angle_alpha   90.00
_cell.angle_beta   90.00
_cell.angle_gamma   90.00
#
_symmetry.space_group_name_H-M   'P 1'
#
loop_
_entity.id
_entity.type
_entity.pdbx_description
1 polymer ?
#
loop_
_entity_poly.entity_id
_entity_poly.type
_entity_poly.pdbx_seq_one_letter_code
_entity_poly.pdbx_strand_id
1 'polypeptide(L)'
;MAYDLFLANIFFKKREEHVITYKSGSSKTQIDFLLMRKGDHITCKDCKVIPGESLANQHRLLVMDIHIKRVRKKNKTWKCPRTRWWNLKEEKQAIFKEKVIT
;
A
#
# COMPACT_ATOMS: atom_id res chain seq x y z
N MET A 1 -1.72 10.93 23.06
CA MET A 1 -1.89 10.28 21.74
C MET A 1 -0.50 9.95 21.22
N ALA A 2 -0.13 8.67 21.18
CA ALA A 2 1.23 8.28 20.84
C ALA A 2 1.51 8.47 19.34
N TYR A 3 2.70 9.00 19.02
CA TYR A 3 3.34 9.07 17.69
C TYR A 3 2.85 10.07 16.63
N ASP A 4 1.89 10.96 16.93
CA ASP A 4 1.42 11.99 15.97
C ASP A 4 1.01 11.42 14.59
N LEU A 5 0.39 10.23 14.61
CA LEU A 5 -0.11 9.54 13.43
C LEU A 5 -1.63 9.72 13.28
N PHE A 6 -2.06 9.77 12.03
CA PHE A 6 -3.45 9.89 11.60
C PHE A 6 -3.83 8.65 10.79
N LEU A 7 -4.92 8.01 11.19
CA LEU A 7 -5.51 6.88 10.48
C LEU A 7 -6.43 7.42 9.37
N ALA A 8 -5.95 7.39 8.12
CA ALA A 8 -6.71 7.97 7.00
C ALA A 8 -8.05 7.26 6.76
N ASN A 9 -8.09 5.94 7.00
CA ASN A 9 -9.25 5.09 6.68
C ASN A 9 -10.47 5.35 7.57
N ILE A 10 -10.27 5.83 8.80
CA ILE A 10 -11.39 6.08 9.75
C ILE A 10 -11.97 7.49 9.65
N PHE A 11 -11.28 8.41 8.98
CA PHE A 11 -11.66 9.82 8.96
C PHE A 11 -12.83 10.11 8.00
N PHE A 12 -12.90 9.36 6.90
CA PHE A 12 -13.93 9.56 5.89
C PHE A 12 -15.11 8.63 6.15
N LYS A 13 -16.33 9.18 6.17
CA LYS A 13 -17.55 8.37 6.24
C LYS A 13 -17.75 7.64 4.92
N LYS A 14 -17.79 6.30 4.96
CA LYS A 14 -17.97 5.42 3.81
C LYS A 14 -19.09 4.43 4.06
N ARG A 15 -19.61 3.83 2.98
CA ARG A 15 -20.54 2.68 3.08
C ARG A 15 -19.79 1.49 3.65
N GLU A 16 -20.49 0.58 4.33
CA GLU A 16 -19.90 -0.60 4.97
C GLU A 16 -18.99 -1.41 4.03
N GLU A 17 -19.45 -1.69 2.80
CA GLU A 17 -18.65 -2.42 1.80
C GLU A 17 -17.36 -1.70 1.37
N HIS A 18 -17.28 -0.39 1.56
CA HIS A 18 -16.10 0.42 1.25
C HIS A 18 -15.19 0.69 2.47
N VAL A 19 -15.52 0.11 3.63
CA VAL A 19 -14.69 0.15 4.86
C VAL A 19 -13.94 -1.18 5.05
N ILE A 20 -14.56 -2.29 4.65
CA ILE A 20 -14.00 -3.63 4.78
C ILE A 20 -12.76 -3.77 3.91
N THR A 21 -11.60 -4.05 4.52
CA THR A 21 -10.35 -4.34 3.79
C THR A 21 -10.08 -5.82 3.68
N TYR A 22 -10.70 -6.65 4.51
CA TYR A 22 -10.56 -8.11 4.48
C TYR A 22 -11.92 -8.80 4.53
N LYS A 23 -12.13 -9.77 3.65
CA LYS A 23 -13.33 -10.59 3.59
C LYS A 23 -12.98 -12.05 3.34
N SER A 24 -13.45 -12.94 4.21
CA SER A 24 -13.32 -14.39 4.07
C SER A 24 -14.58 -15.08 4.56
N GLY A 25 -15.32 -15.73 3.64
CA GLY A 25 -16.63 -16.29 3.93
C GLY A 25 -17.60 -15.23 4.49
N SER A 26 -18.14 -15.48 5.68
CA SER A 26 -19.00 -14.55 6.43
C SER A 26 -18.21 -13.47 7.20
N SER A 27 -16.90 -13.62 7.35
CA SER A 27 -16.07 -12.67 8.09
C SER A 27 -15.75 -11.44 7.24
N LYS A 28 -15.99 -10.26 7.81
CA LYS A 28 -15.75 -8.95 7.19
C LYS A 28 -15.07 -8.05 8.22
N THR A 29 -13.84 -7.63 7.95
CA THR A 29 -13.05 -6.81 8.89
C THR A 29 -12.27 -5.71 8.19
N GLN A 30 -11.85 -4.72 8.97
CA GLN A 30 -10.93 -3.66 8.56
C GLN A 30 -9.61 -3.90 9.30
N ILE A 31 -8.61 -4.45 8.60
CA ILE A 31 -7.30 -4.80 9.18
C ILE A 31 -6.13 -4.10 8.47
N ASP A 32 -6.37 -3.53 7.29
CA ASP A 32 -5.40 -2.76 6.54
C ASP A 32 -5.64 -1.26 6.78
N PHE A 33 -4.58 -0.55 7.17
CA PHE A 33 -4.66 0.87 7.49
C PHE A 33 -3.56 1.66 6.79
N LEU A 34 -3.93 2.84 6.29
CA LEU A 34 -2.98 3.83 5.82
C LEU A 34 -2.81 4.89 6.91
N LEU A 35 -1.56 5.01 7.35
CA LEU A 35 -1.11 5.96 8.35
C LEU A 35 -0.41 7.13 7.66
N MET A 36 -0.66 8.33 8.15
CA MET A 36 0.08 9.53 7.76
C MET A 36 0.40 10.37 8.99
N ARG A 37 1.33 11.32 8.86
CA ARG A 37 1.57 12.29 9.93
C ARG A 37 0.33 13.15 10.13
N LYS A 38 -0.02 13.42 11.39
CA LYS A 38 -1.17 14.26 11.73
C LYS A 38 -1.05 15.66 11.13
N GLY A 39 0.13 16.26 11.12
CA GLY A 39 0.36 17.57 10.47
C GLY A 39 0.07 17.59 8.96
N ASP A 40 0.19 16.44 8.30
CA ASP A 40 0.01 16.32 6.84
C ASP A 40 -1.43 15.92 6.46
N HIS A 41 -2.33 15.65 7.41
CA HIS A 41 -3.65 15.08 7.14
C HIS A 41 -4.53 15.94 6.22
N ILE A 42 -4.34 17.27 6.23
CA ILE A 42 -5.07 18.21 5.37
C ILE A 42 -4.80 18.00 3.87
N THR A 43 -3.71 17.30 3.54
CA THR A 43 -3.37 16.92 2.16
C THR A 43 -4.11 15.67 1.69
N CYS A 44 -4.68 14.89 2.62
CA CYS A 44 -5.49 13.72 2.31
C CYS A 44 -6.88 14.16 1.86
N LYS A 45 -7.23 13.86 0.61
CA LYS A 45 -8.54 14.17 0.03
C LYS A 45 -9.55 13.06 0.25
N ASP A 46 -9.10 11.82 0.21
CA ASP A 46 -9.94 10.65 0.42
C ASP A 46 -9.11 9.42 0.82
N CYS A 47 -9.76 8.47 1.48
CA CYS A 47 -9.26 7.12 1.68
C CYS A 47 -10.40 6.13 1.43
N LYS A 48 -10.23 5.22 0.47
CA LYS A 48 -11.29 4.34 -0.01
C LYS A 48 -10.78 2.93 -0.24
N VAL A 49 -11.60 1.96 0.12
CA VAL A 49 -11.41 0.58 -0.31
C VAL A 49 -12.10 0.38 -1.65
N ILE A 50 -11.43 -0.28 -2.59
CA ILE A 50 -12.02 -0.73 -3.84
C ILE A 50 -12.61 -2.13 -3.59
N PRO A 51 -13.96 -2.27 -3.56
CA PRO A 51 -14.57 -3.57 -3.43
C PRO A 51 -14.27 -4.40 -4.69
N GLY A 52 -13.64 -5.56 -4.51
CA GLY A 52 -13.42 -6.53 -5.59
C GLY A 52 -14.60 -7.48 -5.76
N GLU A 53 -14.61 -8.20 -6.89
CA GLU A 53 -15.55 -9.28 -7.15
C GLU A 53 -15.33 -10.48 -6.24
N SER A 54 -16.33 -11.36 -6.11
CA SER A 54 -16.37 -12.45 -5.14
C SER A 54 -15.28 -13.54 -5.31
N LEU A 55 -14.54 -13.54 -6.42
CA LEU A 55 -13.40 -14.42 -6.71
C LEU A 55 -12.03 -13.75 -6.42
N ALA A 56 -12.03 -12.50 -5.97
CA ALA A 56 -10.82 -11.76 -5.64
C ALA A 56 -10.17 -12.27 -4.35
N ASN A 57 -8.91 -11.88 -4.13
CA ASN A 57 -8.16 -12.10 -2.90
C ASN A 57 -8.99 -11.68 -1.66
N GLN A 58 -8.77 -12.35 -0.53
CA GLN A 58 -9.44 -12.01 0.74
C GLN A 58 -9.19 -10.55 1.14
N HIS A 59 -8.03 -10.00 0.79
CA HIS A 59 -7.71 -8.58 0.97
C HIS A 59 -8.21 -7.73 -0.21
N ARG A 60 -8.83 -6.61 0.12
CA ARG A 60 -9.32 -5.58 -0.79
C ARG A 60 -8.33 -4.43 -0.84
N LEU A 61 -8.27 -3.79 -2.00
CA LEU A 61 -7.29 -2.73 -2.23
C LEU A 61 -7.70 -1.44 -1.50
N LEU A 62 -6.87 -0.98 -0.57
CA LEU A 62 -7.01 0.30 0.11
C LEU A 62 -6.21 1.39 -0.63
N VAL A 63 -6.89 2.47 -1.01
CA VAL A 63 -6.31 3.58 -1.78
C VAL A 63 -6.50 4.88 -1.02
N MET A 64 -5.48 5.72 -1.01
CA MET A 64 -5.51 7.06 -0.41
C MET A 64 -5.17 8.11 -1.47
N ASP A 65 -6.05 9.07 -1.63
CA ASP A 65 -5.90 10.19 -2.55
C ASP A 65 -5.24 11.36 -1.80
N ILE A 66 -3.97 11.67 -2.11
CA ILE A 66 -3.20 12.74 -1.45
C ILE A 66 -2.81 13.82 -2.46
N HIS A 67 -2.99 15.09 -2.06
CA HIS A 67 -2.46 16.22 -2.81
C HIS A 67 -1.05 16.60 -2.33
N ILE A 68 -0.03 16.17 -3.07
CA ILE A 68 1.37 16.49 -2.78
C ILE A 68 1.83 17.62 -3.69
N LYS A 69 2.20 18.77 -3.10
CA LYS A 69 2.89 19.84 -3.84
C LYS A 69 4.26 19.33 -4.28
N ARG A 70 4.43 19.04 -5.57
CA ARG A 70 5.72 18.64 -6.13
C ARG A 70 6.67 19.84 -6.15
N VAL A 71 7.52 19.95 -5.14
CA VAL A 71 8.74 20.76 -5.26
C VAL A 71 9.69 19.99 -6.16
N ARG A 72 10.07 20.58 -7.29
CA ARG A 72 11.03 20.01 -8.25
C ARG A 72 12.41 19.98 -7.58
N LYS A 73 12.67 18.98 -6.73
CA LYS A 73 14.04 18.69 -6.28
C LYS A 73 14.79 18.20 -7.52
N LYS A 74 15.97 18.80 -7.82
CA LYS A 74 16.92 18.17 -8.75
C LYS A 74 17.03 16.73 -8.31
N ASN A 75 16.73 15.79 -9.22
CA ASN A 75 16.82 14.37 -8.92
C ASN A 75 18.24 14.10 -8.41
N LYS A 76 18.45 14.09 -7.09
CA LYS A 76 19.43 13.18 -6.52
C LYS A 76 18.85 11.84 -6.91
N THR A 77 19.36 11.28 -7.99
CA THR A 77 19.05 9.94 -8.44
C THR A 77 19.39 9.05 -7.27
N TRP A 78 18.40 8.85 -6.39
CA TRP A 78 18.47 7.80 -5.41
C TRP A 78 18.50 6.55 -6.28
N LYS A 79 19.70 6.02 -6.49
CA LYS A 79 19.90 4.74 -7.16
C LYS A 79 19.36 3.68 -6.20
N CYS A 80 18.04 3.67 -5.94
CA CYS A 80 17.39 2.47 -5.46
C CYS A 80 17.73 1.42 -6.51
N PRO A 81 18.52 0.39 -6.18
CA PRO A 81 18.82 -0.66 -7.12
C PRO A 81 17.49 -1.26 -7.53
N ARG A 82 17.04 -1.02 -8.76
CA ARG A 82 15.84 -1.67 -9.27
C ARG A 82 16.21 -3.12 -9.51
N THR A 83 15.60 -4.04 -8.78
CA THR A 83 15.75 -5.47 -9.06
C THR A 83 15.32 -5.74 -10.48
N ARG A 84 16.29 -6.12 -11.32
CA ARG A 84 16.07 -6.39 -12.74
C ARG A 84 15.68 -7.86 -12.88
N TRP A 85 14.44 -8.20 -12.55
CA TRP A 85 13.95 -9.59 -12.66
C TRP A 85 14.12 -10.17 -14.08
N TRP A 86 13.99 -9.33 -15.12
CA TRP A 86 14.25 -9.72 -16.50
C TRP A 86 15.71 -10.09 -16.80
N ASN A 87 16.64 -9.72 -15.92
CA ASN A 87 18.07 -10.02 -16.01
C ASN A 87 18.47 -11.26 -15.18
N LEU A 88 17.50 -11.91 -14.51
CA LEU A 88 17.71 -13.15 -13.78
C LEU A 88 17.59 -14.34 -14.74
N LYS A 89 18.64 -14.57 -15.52
CA LYS A 89 18.73 -15.65 -16.51
C LYS A 89 20.00 -16.46 -16.30
N GLU A 90 19.98 -17.72 -16.75
CA GLU A 90 21.13 -18.62 -16.84
C GLU A 90 21.94 -18.68 -15.53
N GLU A 91 23.22 -18.33 -15.58
CA GLU A 91 24.16 -18.37 -14.47
C GLU A 91 23.68 -17.57 -13.25
N LYS A 92 23.06 -16.40 -13.47
CA LYS A 92 22.51 -15.58 -12.38
C LYS A 92 21.35 -16.24 -11.67
N GLN A 93 20.58 -17.07 -12.38
CA GLN A 93 19.49 -17.83 -11.80
C GLN A 93 20.02 -19.01 -10.95
N ALA A 94 21.08 -19.68 -11.41
CA ALA A 94 21.74 -20.75 -10.65
C ALA A 94 22.34 -20.22 -9.33
N ILE A 95 23.12 -19.13 -9.40
CA ILE A 95 23.71 -18.47 -8.23
C ILE A 95 22.63 -17.99 -7.25
N PHE A 96 21.51 -17.45 -7.76
CA PHE A 96 20.41 -17.01 -6.91
C PHE A 96 19.74 -18.19 -6.19
N LYS A 97 19.49 -19.30 -6.89
CA LYS A 97 18.90 -20.51 -6.28
C LYS A 97 19.79 -21.07 -5.17
N GLU A 98 21.09 -21.17 -5.40
CA GLU A 98 22.05 -21.63 -4.40
C GLU A 98 22.04 -20.77 -3.12
N LYS A 99 21.97 -19.44 -3.27
CA LYS A 99 21.97 -18.51 -2.13
C LYS A 99 20.66 -18.41 -1.35
N VAL A 100 19.53 -18.82 -1.93
CA VAL A 100 18.19 -18.65 -1.32
C VAL A 100 17.64 -19.97 -0.79
N ILE A 101 18.02 -21.09 -1.40
CA ILE A 101 17.52 -22.42 -1.04
C ILE A 101 18.44 -23.13 -0.02
N THR A 102 19.68 -22.68 0.12
CA THR A 102 20.63 -23.12 1.16
C THR A 102 20.62 -22.14 2.33
#